data_AF-A0A957NN26-F1
#
_entry.id   AF-A0A957NN26-F1
#
_cell.length_a   1.000
_cell.length_b   1.000
_cell.length_c   1.000
_cell.angle_alpha   90.00
_cell.angle_beta   90.00
_cell.angle_gamma   90.00
#
_symmetry.space_group_name_H-M   'P 1'
#
loop_
_entity.id
_entity.type
_entity.pdbx_description
1 polymer ?
#
loop_
_entity_poly.entity_id
_entity_poly.type
_entity_poly.pdbx_seq_one_letter_code
_entity_poly.pdbx_strand_id
1 'polypeptide(L)'
;VIAYGQRIEPQTATMHDGTVITYWRKIRMLASSYSAGTSGVAQSNPWYGRTYTGDQMRKGVVAVDPKIIPMRSQVYIANYGIGDALDTGSAIRARRIDLGYDDDNLELWNRWIDVYLLWPPPPSYQITWVLPNYPRVPN
;
A
#
# COMPACT_ATOMS: atom_id res chain seq x y z
N VAL A 1 3.54 -18.91 -26.60
CA VAL A 1 3.41 -19.59 -25.28
C VAL A 1 2.11 -19.11 -24.67
N ILE A 2 1.06 -19.93 -24.71
CA ILE A 2 -0.21 -19.64 -24.03
C ILE A 2 -0.08 -20.22 -22.63
N ALA A 3 0.23 -19.37 -21.65
CA ALA A 3 0.35 -19.79 -20.27
C ALA A 3 -1.06 -19.83 -19.65
N TYR A 4 -1.61 -21.04 -19.49
CA TYR A 4 -2.78 -21.25 -18.63
C TYR A 4 -2.42 -20.78 -17.20
N GLY A 5 -3.32 -20.00 -16.61
CA GLY A 5 -3.08 -19.13 -15.48
C GLY A 5 -2.53 -19.84 -14.24
N GLN A 6 -1.52 -19.23 -13.61
CA GLN A 6 -1.14 -19.53 -12.23
C GLN A 6 -2.36 -19.31 -11.35
N ARG A 7 -2.92 -20.38 -10.79
CA ARG A 7 -4.03 -20.30 -9.85
C ARG A 7 -3.54 -19.58 -8.59
N ILE A 8 -4.09 -18.40 -8.33
CA ILE A 8 -3.85 -17.66 -7.09
C ILE A 8 -4.75 -18.26 -6.02
N GLU A 9 -4.16 -18.72 -4.93
CA GLU A 9 -4.89 -19.31 -3.81
C GLU A 9 -4.82 -18.40 -2.58
N PRO A 10 -5.89 -18.32 -1.78
CA PRO A 10 -5.88 -17.56 -0.54
C PRO A 10 -4.91 -18.19 0.46
N GLN A 11 -4.14 -17.34 1.13
CA GLN A 11 -3.28 -17.69 2.25
C GLN A 11 -3.80 -17.01 3.52
N THR A 12 -3.69 -17.69 4.66
CA THR A 12 -4.08 -17.13 5.96
C THR A 12 -2.84 -16.93 6.83
N ALA A 13 -2.81 -15.84 7.60
CA ALA A 13 -1.78 -15.60 8.60
C ALA A 13 -2.38 -15.01 9.87
N THR A 14 -1.88 -15.44 11.02
CA THR A 14 -2.16 -14.82 12.33
C THR A 14 -1.02 -13.88 12.67
N MET A 15 -1.36 -12.62 12.92
CA MET A 15 -0.43 -11.56 13.26
C MET A 15 -0.10 -11.57 14.75
N HIS A 16 0.93 -10.81 15.14
CA HIS A 16 1.41 -10.77 16.53
C HIS A 16 0.36 -10.25 17.52
N ASP A 17 -0.56 -9.39 17.05
CA ASP A 17 -1.69 -8.85 17.81
C ASP A 17 -2.92 -9.79 17.83
N GLY A 18 -2.80 -10.98 17.25
CA GLY A 18 -3.90 -11.95 17.11
C GLY A 18 -4.79 -11.72 15.90
N THR A 19 -4.58 -10.65 15.12
CA THR A 19 -5.35 -10.39 13.90
C THR A 19 -5.13 -11.51 12.88
N VAL A 20 -6.22 -12.14 12.43
CA VAL A 20 -6.17 -13.15 11.36
C VAL A 20 -6.50 -12.47 10.03
N ILE A 21 -5.61 -12.59 9.06
CA ILE A 21 -5.82 -12.04 7.71
C ILE A 21 -5.85 -13.14 6.66
N THR A 22 -6.57 -12.89 5.57
CA THR A 22 -6.49 -13.67 4.34
C THR A 22 -5.91 -12.79 3.23
N TYR A 23 -4.86 -13.27 2.59
CA TYR A 23 -4.09 -12.51 1.61
C TYR A 23 -3.71 -13.42 0.43
N TRP A 24 -3.39 -12.81 -0.71
CA TRP A 24 -2.98 -13.56 -1.90
C TRP A 24 -1.52 -13.32 -2.28
N ARG A 25 -0.90 -12.28 -1.71
CA ARG A 25 0.50 -11.94 -1.94
C ARG A 25 1.09 -11.19 -0.76
N LYS A 26 2.36 -11.46 -0.47
CA LYS A 26 3.18 -10.69 0.47
C LYS A 26 4.32 -10.01 -0.26
N ILE A 27 4.54 -8.72 0.00
CA ILE A 27 5.61 -7.93 -0.61
C ILE A 27 6.41 -7.23 0.49
N ARG A 28 7.74 -7.39 0.47
CA ARG A 28 8.65 -6.58 1.28
C ARG A 28 8.79 -5.19 0.66
N MET A 29 8.36 -4.16 1.38
CA MET A 29 8.31 -2.76 0.89
C MET A 29 9.00 -1.81 1.88
N LEU A 30 9.58 -0.73 1.35
CA LEU A 30 10.08 0.38 2.15
C LEU A 30 8.92 1.33 2.45
N ALA A 31 8.52 1.38 3.71
CA ALA A 31 7.43 2.22 4.18
C ALA A 31 7.93 3.58 4.66
N SER A 32 7.28 4.64 4.19
CA SER A 32 7.26 5.98 4.77
C SER A 32 5.86 6.30 5.29
N SER A 33 5.66 7.50 5.82
CA SER A 33 4.36 7.98 6.29
C SER A 33 4.16 9.45 5.98
N TYR A 34 2.90 9.86 5.83
CA TYR A 34 2.52 11.22 5.53
C TYR A 34 1.12 11.54 6.05
N SER A 35 0.82 12.84 6.12
CA SER A 35 -0.50 13.37 6.40
C SER A 35 -0.81 14.50 5.40
N ALA A 36 -1.99 15.12 5.51
CA ALA A 36 -2.36 16.24 4.65
C ALA A 36 -1.36 17.40 4.78
N GLY A 37 -1.00 17.76 6.02
CA GLY A 37 -0.02 18.81 6.35
C GLY A 37 1.41 18.53 5.86
N THR A 38 1.81 17.27 5.69
CA THR A 38 3.16 16.91 5.22
C THR A 38 3.22 16.53 3.74
N SER A 39 2.08 16.51 3.04
CA SER A 39 1.97 16.09 1.63
C SER A 39 2.69 17.03 0.63
N GLY A 40 3.04 18.24 1.06
CA GLY A 40 3.55 19.30 0.19
C GLY A 40 2.48 20.04 -0.61
N VAL A 41 1.20 19.72 -0.41
CA VAL A 41 0.07 20.48 -0.96
C VAL A 41 -0.28 21.63 -0.01
N ALA A 42 -0.35 22.86 -0.54
CA ALA A 42 -0.71 24.04 0.26
C ALA A 42 -2.18 23.96 0.75
N GLN A 43 -2.45 24.41 1.98
CA GLN A 43 -3.81 24.44 2.56
C GLN A 43 -4.84 25.24 1.75
N SER A 44 -4.38 26.24 0.98
CA SER A 44 -5.24 27.02 0.09
C SER A 44 -5.62 26.30 -1.21
N ASN A 45 -5.00 25.15 -1.50
CA ASN A 45 -5.30 24.37 -2.69
C ASN A 45 -6.62 23.60 -2.50
N PRO A 46 -7.55 23.63 -3.48
CA PRO A 46 -8.79 22.82 -3.43
C PRO A 46 -8.58 21.31 -3.25
N TRP A 47 -7.39 20.81 -3.58
CA TRP A 47 -6.98 19.40 -3.44
C TRP A 47 -6.25 19.10 -2.13
N TYR A 48 -6.12 20.08 -1.22
CA TYR A 48 -5.52 19.82 0.09
C TYR A 48 -6.26 18.72 0.84
N GLY A 49 -5.51 17.76 1.38
CA GLY A 49 -6.07 16.62 2.10
C GLY A 49 -6.89 15.65 1.24
N ARG A 50 -6.76 15.68 -0.09
CA ARG A 50 -7.41 14.71 -0.98
C ARG A 50 -6.38 13.75 -1.58
N THR A 51 -6.75 12.47 -1.66
CA THR A 51 -5.95 11.44 -2.33
C THR A 51 -6.09 11.52 -3.85
N TYR A 52 -5.25 10.79 -4.58
CA TYR A 52 -5.37 10.59 -6.02
C TYR A 52 -6.77 10.12 -6.46
N THR A 53 -7.43 9.25 -5.69
CA THR A 53 -8.80 8.79 -5.98
C THR A 53 -9.89 9.78 -5.58
N GLY A 54 -9.54 10.91 -4.97
CA GLY A 54 -10.46 11.96 -4.52
C GLY A 54 -11.04 11.74 -3.13
N ASP A 55 -10.61 10.69 -2.44
CA ASP A 55 -10.99 10.39 -1.05
C ASP A 55 -10.31 11.37 -0.09
N GLN A 56 -10.90 11.56 1.10
CA GLN A 56 -10.30 12.39 2.14
C GLN A 56 -9.13 11.65 2.80
N MET A 57 -8.02 12.37 3.02
CA MET A 57 -6.89 11.88 3.81
C MET A 57 -7.34 11.51 5.22
N ARG A 58 -6.92 10.32 5.67
CA ARG A 58 -7.15 9.78 7.02
C ARG A 58 -6.18 8.64 7.29
N LYS A 59 -6.03 8.24 8.55
CA LYS A 59 -5.42 6.93 8.86
C LYS A 59 -6.15 5.80 8.11
N GLY A 60 -5.36 4.89 7.54
CA GLY A 60 -5.84 3.79 6.69
C GLY A 60 -5.86 4.12 5.19
N VAL A 61 -5.53 5.33 4.76
CA VAL A 61 -5.14 5.60 3.35
C VAL A 61 -3.70 5.16 3.15
N VAL A 62 -3.38 4.50 2.03
CA VAL A 62 -1.98 4.30 1.63
C VAL A 62 -1.73 4.81 0.22
N ALA A 63 -0.58 5.46 0.03
CA ALA A 63 -0.05 5.77 -1.29
C ALA A 63 0.78 4.60 -1.80
N VAL A 64 0.55 4.20 -3.05
CA VAL A 64 1.22 3.05 -3.68
C VAL A 64 1.67 3.37 -5.10
N ASP A 65 2.47 2.47 -5.68
CA ASP A 65 2.64 2.39 -7.13
C ASP A 65 1.49 1.54 -7.72
N PRO A 66 0.57 2.12 -8.53
CA PRO A 66 -0.57 1.40 -9.09
C PRO A 66 -0.19 0.23 -10.00
N LYS A 67 1.04 0.19 -10.51
CA LYS A 67 1.55 -0.94 -11.29
C LYS A 67 1.84 -2.15 -10.42
N ILE A 68 2.10 -1.97 -9.13
CA ILE A 68 2.42 -3.05 -8.19
C ILE A 68 1.21 -3.42 -7.34
N ILE A 69 0.49 -2.41 -6.84
CA ILE A 69 -0.71 -2.55 -6.03
C ILE A 69 -1.81 -1.73 -6.72
N PRO A 70 -2.77 -2.36 -7.41
CA PRO A 70 -3.85 -1.62 -8.08
C PRO A 70 -4.64 -0.75 -7.11
N MET A 71 -5.09 0.40 -7.58
CA MET A 71 -5.94 1.30 -6.78
C MET A 71 -7.19 0.57 -6.29
N ARG A 72 -7.67 0.95 -5.10
CA ARG A 72 -8.75 0.31 -4.36
C ARG A 72 -8.49 -1.12 -3.88
N SER A 73 -7.25 -1.62 -4.02
CA SER A 73 -6.84 -2.83 -3.29
C SER A 73 -6.75 -2.54 -1.79
N GLN A 74 -6.95 -3.58 -0.97
CA GLN A 74 -6.69 -3.52 0.46
C GLN A 74 -5.38 -4.22 0.80
N VAL A 75 -4.65 -3.63 1.74
CA VAL A 75 -3.43 -4.20 2.30
C VAL A 75 -3.52 -4.29 3.81
N TYR A 76 -2.71 -5.15 4.40
CA TYR A 76 -2.44 -5.16 5.83
C TYR A 76 -0.96 -4.94 6.08
N ILE A 77 -0.66 -4.08 7.06
CA ILE A 77 0.70 -3.75 7.50
C ILE A 77 0.71 -3.86 9.03
N ALA A 78 1.60 -4.70 9.56
CA ALA A 78 1.70 -4.90 11.00
C ALA A 78 1.98 -3.58 11.73
N ASN A 79 1.29 -3.34 12.85
CA ASN A 79 1.31 -2.11 13.65
C ASN A 79 0.75 -0.85 12.98
N TYR A 80 0.26 -0.93 11.74
CA TYR A 80 -0.51 0.15 11.09
C TYR A 80 -1.98 -0.24 10.95
N GLY A 81 -2.23 -1.50 10.55
CA GLY A 81 -3.56 -2.06 10.33
C GLY A 81 -3.88 -2.22 8.85
N ILE A 82 -5.17 -2.13 8.52
CA ILE A 82 -5.67 -2.19 7.14
C ILE A 82 -5.43 -0.85 6.45
N GLY A 83 -4.91 -0.91 5.22
CA GLY A 83 -4.73 0.24 4.34
C GLY A 83 -5.50 0.07 3.03
N ASP A 84 -6.21 1.11 2.62
CA ASP A 84 -6.86 1.22 1.31
C ASP A 84 -5.91 1.94 0.34
N ALA A 85 -5.57 1.31 -0.78
CA ALA A 85 -4.75 1.89 -1.83
C ALA A 85 -5.51 2.99 -2.58
N LEU A 86 -5.51 4.20 -2.03
CA LEU A 86 -6.31 5.35 -2.49
C LEU A 86 -5.46 6.51 -3.00
N ASP A 87 -4.16 6.47 -2.76
CA ASP A 87 -3.28 7.54 -3.20
C ASP A 87 -2.09 7.06 -4.04
N THR A 88 -1.41 8.02 -4.68
CA THR A 88 -0.16 7.81 -5.40
C THR A 88 0.80 8.95 -5.08
N GLY A 89 2.10 8.72 -5.28
CA GLY A 89 3.11 9.76 -5.12
C GLY A 89 4.20 9.63 -6.17
N SER A 90 4.80 10.76 -6.58
CA SER A 90 5.88 10.76 -7.56
C SER A 90 7.08 9.93 -7.10
N ALA A 91 7.38 9.98 -5.80
CA ALA A 91 8.43 9.20 -5.12
C ALA A 91 7.98 7.78 -4.70
N ILE A 92 6.68 7.50 -4.72
CA ILE A 92 6.12 6.21 -4.29
C ILE A 92 6.06 5.28 -5.52
N ARG A 93 7.22 4.68 -5.81
CA ARG A 93 7.44 3.82 -6.98
C ARG A 93 7.91 2.44 -6.57
N ALA A 94 7.47 1.44 -7.32
CA ALA A 94 7.82 0.04 -7.13
C ALA A 94 7.53 -0.46 -5.69
N ARG A 95 8.57 -0.84 -4.92
CA ARG A 95 8.44 -1.39 -3.56
C ARG A 95 8.41 -0.30 -2.47
N ARG A 96 7.88 0.87 -2.78
CA ARG A 96 7.62 1.93 -1.78
C ARG A 96 6.13 2.01 -1.48
N ILE A 97 5.82 2.30 -0.23
CA ILE A 97 4.47 2.55 0.25
C ILE A 97 4.51 3.72 1.22
N ASP A 98 3.55 4.63 1.13
CA ASP A 98 3.42 5.75 2.06
C ASP A 98 2.16 5.57 2.89
N LEU A 99 2.31 5.56 4.20
CA LEU A 99 1.22 5.32 5.15
C LEU A 99 0.55 6.64 5.51
N GLY A 100 -0.71 6.80 5.11
CA GLY A 100 -1.51 7.98 5.40
C GLY A 100 -1.97 8.01 6.85
N TYR A 101 -1.99 9.21 7.41
CA TYR A 101 -2.45 9.51 8.76
C TYR A 101 -3.26 10.81 8.75
N ASP A 102 -4.03 11.01 9.81
CA ASP A 102 -4.54 12.33 10.15
C ASP A 102 -3.37 13.20 10.67
N ASP A 103 -3.49 14.53 10.58
CA ASP A 103 -2.39 15.42 10.97
C ASP A 103 -2.04 15.31 12.47
N ASP A 104 -3.02 15.00 13.32
CA ASP A 104 -2.88 14.93 14.78
C ASP A 104 -2.34 13.58 15.29
N ASN A 105 -2.33 12.54 14.45
CA ASN A 105 -1.95 11.19 14.82
C ASN A 105 -0.79 10.61 13.98
N LEU A 106 -0.08 11.45 13.23
CA LEU A 106 1.03 11.06 12.38
C LEU A 106 2.13 10.35 13.18
N GLU A 107 2.37 9.08 12.86
CA GLU A 107 3.54 8.34 13.29
C GLU A 107 4.55 8.27 12.16
N LEU A 108 5.84 8.46 12.44
CA LEU A 108 6.88 8.45 11.41
C LEU A 108 7.37 7.04 11.08
N TRP A 109 7.33 6.72 9.78
CA TRP A 109 7.87 5.48 9.22
C TRP A 109 9.07 5.77 8.32
N ASN A 110 10.10 4.94 8.44
CA ASN A 110 11.21 4.85 7.50
C ASN A 110 11.87 3.49 7.68
N ARG A 111 11.17 2.43 7.28
CA ARG A 111 11.61 1.05 7.54
C ARG A 111 11.06 0.08 6.51
N TRP A 112 11.80 -1.00 6.32
CA TRP A 112 11.32 -2.13 5.53
C TRP A 112 10.30 -2.93 6.34
N ILE A 113 9.16 -3.22 5.72
CA ILE A 113 8.06 -3.96 6.34
C ILE A 113 7.43 -4.92 5.33
N ASP A 114 6.82 -5.99 5.83
CA ASP A 114 6.01 -6.89 5.03
C ASP A 114 4.61 -6.28 4.85
N VAL A 115 4.20 -6.12 3.59
CA VAL A 115 2.87 -5.65 3.20
C VAL A 115 2.12 -6.84 2.62
N TYR A 116 0.96 -7.15 3.20
CA TYR A 116 0.10 -8.26 2.79
C TYR A 116 -1.03 -7.71 1.92
N LEU A 117 -1.09 -8.11 0.65
CA LEU A 117 -2.19 -7.73 -0.24
C LEU A 117 -3.36 -8.66 0.05
N LEU A 118 -4.43 -8.11 0.61
CA LEU A 118 -5.56 -8.86 1.14
C LEU A 118 -6.39 -9.49 0.01
N TRP A 119 -7.05 -10.59 0.33
CA TRP A 119 -7.98 -11.27 -0.56
C TRP A 119 -9.27 -10.43 -0.75
N PRO A 120 -9.86 -10.38 -1.95
CA PRO A 120 -9.50 -11.09 -3.19
C PRO A 120 -8.39 -10.41 -4.01
N PRO A 121 -7.65 -11.16 -4.85
CA PRO A 121 -6.73 -10.58 -5.81
C PRO A 121 -7.48 -9.73 -6.85
N PRO A 122 -6.81 -8.72 -7.44
CA PRO A 122 -7.33 -8.04 -8.62
C PRO A 122 -7.38 -9.01 -9.82
N PRO A 123 -8.08 -8.66 -10.90
CA PRO A 123 -8.03 -9.43 -12.14
C PRO A 123 -6.59 -9.68 -12.60
N SER A 124 -6.31 -10.86 -13.15
CA SER A 124 -4.95 -11.29 -13.50
C SER A 124 -4.21 -10.35 -14.46
N TYR A 125 -4.93 -9.62 -15.31
CA TYR A 125 -4.34 -8.62 -16.22
C TYR A 125 -3.84 -7.34 -15.52
N GLN A 126 -4.22 -7.12 -14.26
CA GLN A 126 -3.70 -6.03 -13.42
C GLN A 126 -2.53 -6.49 -12.54
N ILE A 127 -2.18 -7.78 -12.56
CA ILE A 127 -1.15 -8.32 -11.68
C ILE A 127 0.23 -8.18 -12.34
N THR A 128 1.10 -7.43 -11.68
CA THR A 128 2.54 -7.47 -11.98
C THR A 128 3.16 -8.71 -11.37
N TRP A 129 3.38 -9.74 -12.19
CA TRP A 129 3.91 -11.03 -11.77
C TRP A 129 5.37 -10.95 -11.31
N VAL A 130 6.21 -10.21 -12.04
CA VAL A 130 7.63 -10.02 -11.72
C VAL A 130 7.82 -8.65 -11.09
N LEU A 131 8.08 -8.61 -9.78
CA LEU A 131 8.29 -7.35 -9.08
C LEU A 131 9.69 -6.79 -9.34
N PRO A 132 9.82 -5.50 -9.70
CA PRO A 132 11.12 -4.85 -9.77
C PRO A 132 11.82 -4.90 -8.42
N ASN A 133 13.15 -5.08 -8.41
CA ASN A 133 13.97 -4.98 -7.21
C ASN A 133 14.39 -3.52 -6.95
N TYR A 134 13.39 -2.65 -6.83
CA TYR A 134 13.59 -1.23 -6.54
C TYR A 134 12.55 -0.72 -5.52
N PRO A 135 12.95 0.06 -4.51
CA PRO A 135 14.32 0.13 -3.99
C PRO A 135 14.87 -1.27 -3.71
N ARG A 136 16.20 -1.42 -3.70
CA ARG A 136 16.81 -2.73 -3.46
C ARG A 136 16.42 -3.21 -2.07
N VAL A 137 15.78 -4.38 -1.99
CA VAL A 137 15.45 -5.01 -0.71
C VAL A 137 16.77 -5.33 0.02
N PRO A 138 16.92 -4.97 1.30
CA PRO A 138 18.08 -5.34 2.10
C PRO A 138 18.25 -6.85 2.12
N ASN A 139 19.51 -7.30 2.16
CA ASN A 139 19.84 -8.71 2.32
C ASN A 139 19.38 -9.24 3.66
#